data_AF-A0AAI7ZV82-F1
#
_entry.id   AF-A0AAI7ZV82-F1
#
_cell.length_a   1.000
_cell.length_b   1.000
_cell.length_c   1.000
_cell.angle_alpha   90.00
_cell.angle_beta   90.00
_cell.angle_gamma   90.00
#
_symmetry.space_group_name_H-M   'P 1'
#
loop_
_entity.id
_entity.type
_entity.pdbx_description
1 polymer ?
#
loop_
_entity_poly.entity_id
_entity_poly.type
_entity_poly.pdbx_seq_one_letter_code
_entity_poly.pdbx_strand_id
1 'polypeptide(L)'
;MDSEGFSPSIYTDKIGHPTIGYGYNLSVYSYESERITKPQAYGLLTDILKENHKALLSYGWYKNLDAMRRMVILDLSYNLGLSGLLKFKQFIKGYRG
;
A
#
# COMPACT_ATOMS: atom_id res chain seq x y z
N MET A 1 7.59 9.43 -0.64
CA MET A 1 7.24 8.08 -0.14
C MET A 1 7.67 7.12 -1.23
N ASP A 2 8.98 6.87 -1.30
CA ASP A 2 9.63 5.92 -2.21
C ASP A 2 10.22 4.80 -1.35
N SER A 3 9.37 4.11 -0.57
CA SER A 3 9.85 3.01 0.28
C SER A 3 10.26 1.78 -0.55
N GLU A 4 9.77 1.68 -1.79
CA GLU A 4 10.17 0.65 -2.75
C GLU A 4 10.72 1.31 -4.03
N GLY A 5 11.87 0.83 -4.49
CA GLY A 5 12.46 1.30 -5.74
C GLY A 5 11.61 0.89 -6.94
N PHE A 6 11.54 1.75 -7.97
CA PHE A 6 10.85 1.44 -9.22
C PHE A 6 11.51 0.27 -9.96
N SER A 7 10.73 -0.77 -10.24
CA SER A 7 11.12 -1.85 -11.17
C SER A 7 10.32 -1.78 -12.48
N PRO A 8 10.97 -1.64 -13.66
CA PRO A 8 10.30 -1.60 -14.95
C PRO A 8 9.82 -2.98 -15.45
N SER A 9 10.16 -4.05 -14.74
CA SER A 9 9.84 -5.44 -15.06
C SER A 9 9.45 -6.21 -13.81
N ILE A 10 8.80 -7.36 -13.99
CA ILE A 10 8.45 -8.27 -12.90
C ILE A 10 9.72 -8.73 -12.18
N TYR A 11 9.68 -8.74 -10.85
CA TYR A 11 10.70 -9.28 -9.96
C TYR A 11 10.04 -10.08 -8.83
N THR A 12 10.81 -10.91 -8.14
CA THR A 12 10.35 -11.62 -6.94
C THR A 12 10.69 -10.78 -5.71
N ASP A 13 9.69 -10.45 -4.89
CA ASP A 13 9.90 -9.71 -3.65
C ASP A 13 10.60 -10.55 -2.56
N LYS A 14 10.84 -9.95 -1.39
CA LYS A 14 11.52 -10.62 -0.27
C LYS A 14 10.74 -11.80 0.34
N ILE A 15 9.46 -11.93 0.02
CA ILE A 15 8.54 -12.94 0.56
C ILE A 15 8.16 -13.97 -0.52
N GLY A 16 8.63 -13.78 -1.77
CA GLY A 16 8.45 -14.72 -2.87
C GLY A 16 7.34 -14.35 -3.86
N HIS A 17 6.71 -13.17 -3.75
CA HIS A 17 5.63 -12.79 -4.65
C HIS A 17 6.13 -12.10 -5.93
N PRO A 18 5.53 -12.42 -7.11
CA PRO A 18 5.76 -11.65 -8.32
C PRO A 18 5.27 -10.21 -8.14
N THR A 19 6.15 -9.25 -8.40
CA THR A 19 5.93 -7.83 -8.11
C THR A 19 6.48 -6.96 -9.24
N ILE A 20 5.86 -5.80 -9.52
CA ILE A 20 6.30 -4.88 -10.56
C ILE A 20 6.13 -3.41 -10.13
N GLY A 21 6.81 -2.47 -10.78
CA GLY A 21 6.63 -1.03 -10.52
C GLY A 21 7.11 -0.65 -9.12
N TYR A 22 6.25 0.02 -8.36
CA TYR A 22 6.50 0.45 -6.98
C TYR A 22 5.87 -0.52 -5.97
N GLY A 23 6.22 -1.81 -6.04
CA GLY A 23 5.68 -2.79 -5.09
C GLY A 23 4.31 -3.36 -5.44
N TYR A 24 3.92 -3.30 -6.71
CA TYR A 24 2.63 -3.82 -7.14
C TYR A 24 2.66 -5.35 -7.19
N ASN A 25 2.08 -5.99 -6.16
CA ASN A 25 2.03 -7.44 -6.00
C ASN A 25 1.03 -8.09 -6.97
N LEU A 26 1.56 -8.86 -7.93
CA LEU A 26 0.80 -9.51 -9.00
C LEU A 26 0.03 -10.75 -8.56
N SER A 27 0.28 -11.27 -7.35
CA SER A 27 -0.54 -12.32 -6.74
C SER A 27 -1.84 -11.77 -6.15
N VAL A 28 -1.91 -10.47 -5.90
CA VAL A 28 -3.09 -9.79 -5.34
C VAL A 28 -3.83 -9.02 -6.43
N TYR A 29 -3.09 -8.34 -7.30
CA TYR A 29 -3.64 -7.45 -8.31
C TYR A 29 -3.24 -7.88 -9.71
N SER A 30 -4.15 -7.76 -10.66
CA SER A 30 -3.86 -8.10 -12.05
C SER A 30 -3.17 -6.93 -12.76
N TYR A 31 -2.21 -7.25 -13.64
CA TYR A 31 -1.64 -6.34 -14.61
C TYR A 31 -1.23 -7.14 -15.85
N GLU A 32 -1.58 -6.67 -17.04
CA GLU A 32 -1.53 -7.47 -18.26
C GLU A 32 -0.14 -7.51 -18.93
N SER A 33 0.79 -6.63 -18.54
CA SER A 33 2.10 -6.52 -19.19
C SER A 33 3.24 -6.96 -18.28
N GLU A 34 4.26 -7.58 -18.87
CA GLU A 34 5.51 -7.92 -18.17
C GLU A 34 6.39 -6.70 -17.88
N ARG A 35 6.04 -5.54 -18.45
CA ARG A 35 6.79 -4.28 -18.34
C ARG A 35 5.87 -3.14 -17.96
N ILE A 36 6.40 -2.19 -17.21
CA ILE A 36 5.65 -1.00 -16.79
C ILE A 36 6.52 0.26 -16.90
N THR A 37 5.91 1.38 -17.24
CA THR A 37 6.55 2.70 -17.19
C THR A 37 6.35 3.35 -15.82
N LYS A 38 7.21 4.33 -15.47
CA LYS A 38 7.04 5.08 -14.20
C LYS A 38 5.64 5.73 -14.06
N PRO A 39 5.08 6.40 -15.09
CA PRO A 39 3.74 6.97 -14.97
C PRO A 39 2.65 5.92 -14.73
N GLN A 40 2.73 4.76 -15.41
CA GLN A 40 1.78 3.66 -15.18
C GLN A 40 1.90 3.09 -13.76
N ALA A 41 3.14 2.83 -13.30
CA ALA A 41 3.39 2.32 -11.96
C ALA A 41 2.92 3.31 -10.88
N TYR A 42 3.12 4.60 -11.11
CA TYR A 42 2.61 5.65 -10.24
C TYR A 42 1.08 5.68 -10.23
N GLY A 43 0.43 5.53 -11.39
CA GLY A 43 -1.03 5.39 -11.49
C GLY A 43 -1.55 4.26 -10.60
N LEU A 44 -1.02 3.04 -10.77
CA LEU A 44 -1.40 1.87 -9.96
C LEU A 44 -1.21 2.10 -8.45
N LEU A 45 -0.05 2.66 -8.06
CA LEU A 45 0.22 3.02 -6.67
C LEU A 45 -0.83 3.99 -6.13
N THR A 46 -1.11 5.07 -6.86
CA THR A 46 -2.07 6.08 -6.40
C THR A 46 -3.49 5.55 -6.32
N ASP A 47 -3.88 4.64 -7.20
CA ASP A 47 -5.21 4.07 -7.20
C ASP A 47 -5.42 3.14 -6.00
N ILE A 48 -4.45 2.27 -5.68
CA ILE A 48 -4.49 1.45 -4.46
C ILE A 48 -4.49 2.35 -3.21
N LEU A 49 -3.65 3.39 -3.15
CA LEU A 49 -3.63 4.30 -2.01
C LEU A 49 -4.96 5.04 -1.83
N LYS A 50 -5.63 5.46 -2.92
CA LYS A 50 -6.97 6.07 -2.87
C LYS A 50 -8.01 5.09 -2.34
N GLU A 51 -7.99 3.84 -2.82
CA GLU A 51 -8.91 2.79 -2.36
C GLU A 51 -8.72 2.49 -0.88
N ASN A 52 -7.47 2.26 -0.46
CA ASN A 52 -7.14 2.05 0.94
C ASN A 52 -7.51 3.24 1.81
N HIS A 53 -7.27 4.47 1.33
CA HIS A 53 -7.66 5.68 2.04
C HIS A 53 -9.17 5.74 2.26
N LYS A 54 -9.95 5.48 1.22
CA LYS A 54 -11.42 5.45 1.28
C LYS A 54 -11.92 4.41 2.26
N ALA A 55 -11.33 3.21 2.25
CA ALA A 55 -11.67 2.15 3.20
C ALA A 55 -11.30 2.56 4.65
N LEU A 56 -10.11 3.11 4.86
CA LEU A 56 -9.62 3.54 6.18
C LEU A 56 -10.45 4.68 6.80
N LEU A 57 -11.03 5.56 5.98
CA LEU A 57 -11.92 6.63 6.47
C LEU A 57 -13.19 6.10 7.17
N SER A 58 -13.59 4.85 6.92
CA SER A 58 -14.69 4.21 7.66
C SER A 58 -14.32 3.89 9.12
N TYR A 59 -13.03 3.93 9.48
CA TYR A 59 -12.54 3.68 10.82
C TYR A 59 -12.34 5.01 11.57
N GLY A 60 -13.13 5.22 12.63
CA GLY A 60 -13.08 6.47 13.41
C GLY A 60 -11.71 6.85 13.94
N TRP A 61 -10.88 5.87 14.33
CA TRP A 61 -9.51 6.13 14.79
C TRP A 61 -8.62 6.73 13.69
N TYR A 62 -8.72 6.23 12.47
CA TYR A 62 -7.94 6.73 11.34
C TYR A 62 -8.39 8.14 10.94
N LYS A 63 -9.71 8.38 10.96
CA LYS A 63 -10.29 9.72 10.71
C LYS A 63 -9.79 10.78 11.70
N ASN A 64 -9.39 10.40 12.90
CA ASN A 64 -8.93 11.33 13.93
C ASN A 64 -7.40 11.56 13.91
N LEU A 65 -6.65 10.85 13.07
CA LEU A 65 -5.22 11.05 12.90
C LEU A 65 -4.91 12.37 12.17
N ASP A 66 -3.77 12.99 12.49
CA ASP A 66 -3.20 14.07 11.69
C ASP A 66 -2.65 13.55 10.35
N ALA A 67 -2.36 14.47 9.44
CA ALA A 67 -1.95 14.15 8.07
C ALA A 67 -0.71 13.25 8.00
N MET A 68 0.30 13.47 8.84
CA MET A 68 1.54 12.67 8.81
C MET A 68 1.27 11.24 9.26
N ARG A 69 0.50 11.07 10.36
CA ARG A 69 0.13 9.75 10.85
C ARG A 69 -0.76 8.99 9.84
N ARG A 70 -1.68 9.69 9.16
CA ARG A 70 -2.48 9.08 8.09
C ARG A 70 -1.61 8.57 6.95
N MET A 71 -0.61 9.33 6.52
CA MET A 71 0.32 8.91 5.46
C MET A 71 1.09 7.64 5.84
N VAL A 72 1.55 7.54 7.08
CA VAL A 72 2.23 6.31 7.58
C VAL A 72 1.29 5.11 7.54
N ILE A 73 0.05 5.26 8.00
CA ILE A 73 -0.93 4.17 7.96
C ILE A 73 -1.28 3.78 6.51
N LEU A 74 -1.34 4.76 5.60
CA LEU A 74 -1.54 4.51 4.17
C LEU A 74 -0.38 3.71 3.56
N ASP A 75 0.88 4.09 3.85
CA ASP A 75 2.07 3.35 3.42
C ASP A 75 2.04 1.91 3.93
N LEU A 76 1.75 1.71 5.22
CA LEU A 76 1.61 0.39 5.81
C LEU A 76 0.45 -0.42 5.19
N SER A 77 -0.66 0.24 4.85
CA SER A 77 -1.81 -0.42 4.21
C SER A 77 -1.47 -0.92 2.80
N TYR A 78 -0.57 -0.25 2.10
CA TYR A 78 -0.08 -0.67 0.79
C TYR A 78 0.83 -1.90 0.93
N ASN A 79 1.84 -1.81 1.79
CA ASN A 79 2.84 -2.87 1.99
C ASN A 79 2.27 -4.15 2.61
N LEU A 80 1.33 -4.04 3.55
CA LEU A 80 0.76 -5.18 4.29
C LEU A 80 -0.61 -5.64 3.78
N GLY A 81 -1.26 -4.83 2.94
CA GLY A 81 -2.69 -4.89 2.70
C GLY A 81 -3.53 -4.46 3.92
N LEU A 82 -4.78 -4.06 3.67
CA LEU A 82 -5.70 -3.63 4.74
C LEU A 82 -5.92 -4.71 5.81
N SER A 83 -6.14 -5.96 5.39
CA SER A 83 -6.37 -7.06 6.32
C SER A 83 -5.13 -7.38 7.18
N GLY A 84 -3.92 -7.22 6.62
CA GLY A 84 -2.67 -7.38 7.35
C GLY A 84 -2.51 -6.27 8.40
N LEU A 85 -2.68 -5.02 7.97
CA LEU A 85 -2.62 -3.83 8.84
C LEU A 85 -3.58 -3.94 10.05
N LEU A 86 -4.84 -4.32 9.82
CA LEU A 86 -5.87 -4.36 10.87
C LEU A 86 -5.65 -5.48 11.91
N LYS A 87 -4.78 -6.46 11.63
CA LYS A 87 -4.37 -7.47 12.63
C LYS A 87 -3.44 -6.89 13.70
N PHE A 88 -2.75 -5.78 13.45
CA PHE A 88 -1.87 -5.11 14.42
C PHE A 88 -2.66 -4.24 15.41
N LYS A 89 -3.58 -4.86 16.17
CA LYS A 89 -4.50 -4.18 17.08
C LYS A 89 -3.81 -3.32 18.14
N GLN A 90 -2.63 -3.74 18.63
CA GLN A 90 -1.86 -2.99 19.64
C GLN A 90 -1.20 -1.73 19.06
N PHE A 91 -0.69 -1.81 17.83
CA PHE A 91 -0.17 -0.65 17.12
C PHE A 91 -1.28 0.39 16.87
N ILE A 92 -2.45 -0.07 16.41
CA ILE A 92 -3.62 0.80 16.21
C ILE A 92 -4.11 1.40 17.53
N LYS A 93 -4.06 0.65 18.64
CA LYS A 93 -4.47 1.14 19.97
C LYS A 93 -3.60 2.32 20.43
N GLY A 94 -2.32 2.36 20.08
CA GLY A 94 -1.42 3.48 20.39
C GLY A 94 -1.81 4.82 19.74
N TYR A 95 -2.62 4.78 18.68
CA TYR A 95 -3.16 5.98 18.02
C TYR A 95 -4.54 6.41 18.52
N ARG A 96 -5.12 5.68 19.48
CA ARG A 96 -6.43 6.00 20.09
C ARG A 96 -6.30 6.78 21.39
N GLY A 97 -5.07 7.03 21.86
CA GLY A 97 -4.73 7.78 23.08
C GLY A 97 -4.28 9.18 22.78
#